data_AF-A0A6B3H404-F1
#
_entry.id   AF-A0A6B3H404-F1
#
_cell.length_a   1.000
_cell.length_b   1.000
_cell.length_c   1.000
_cell.angle_alpha   90.00
_cell.angle_beta   90.00
_cell.angle_gamma   90.00
#
_symmetry.space_group_name_H-M   'P 1'
#
loop_
_entity.id
_entity.type
_entity.pdbx_description
1 polymer ?
#
loop_
_entity_poly.entity_id
_entity_poly.type
_entity_poly.pdbx_seq_one_letter_code
_entity_poly.pdbx_strand_id
1 'polypeptide(L)'
;ADEELVRAEPDLCAGLLALKAEIEADEELTSRIRAKYAIKNTNGYRLDAFLDGATPVQILRGLMVGSEGTFGFISETVFDTLPLDRRVTSALLFFPSLTAAAAAVPRFNEAGAIAVEVMDGNTLRAS
;
A
#
# COMPACT_ATOMS: atom_id res chain seq x y z
N ALA A 1 -11.94 6.74 -18.34
CA ALA A 1 -12.15 6.58 -16.89
C ALA A 1 -12.52 7.91 -16.25
N ASP A 2 -11.64 8.93 -16.25
CA ASP A 2 -11.99 10.23 -15.64
C ASP A 2 -13.18 10.92 -16.31
N GLU A 3 -13.23 10.99 -17.64
CA GLU A 3 -14.40 11.56 -18.35
C GLU A 3 -15.71 10.82 -18.03
N GLU A 4 -15.63 9.51 -17.85
CA GLU A 4 -16.78 8.68 -17.51
C GLU A 4 -17.24 8.94 -16.08
N LEU A 5 -16.30 9.00 -15.12
CA LEU A 5 -16.59 9.31 -13.72
C LEU A 5 -17.14 10.73 -13.57
N VAL A 6 -16.57 11.72 -14.27
CA VAL A 6 -17.06 13.11 -14.24
C VAL A 6 -18.48 13.20 -14.79
N ARG A 7 -18.81 12.46 -15.84
CA ARG A 7 -20.16 12.43 -16.40
C ARG A 7 -21.16 11.73 -15.48
N ALA A 8 -20.74 10.67 -14.80
CA ALA A 8 -21.62 9.89 -13.91
C ALA A 8 -21.82 10.57 -12.55
N GLU A 9 -20.74 11.09 -11.96
CA GLU A 9 -20.67 11.59 -10.59
C GLU A 9 -19.89 12.92 -10.53
N PRO A 10 -20.42 14.00 -11.13
CA PRO A 10 -19.72 15.29 -11.22
C PRO A 10 -19.44 15.92 -9.85
N ASP A 11 -20.38 15.81 -8.91
CA ASP A 11 -20.25 16.39 -7.56
C ASP A 11 -19.17 15.68 -6.74
N LEU A 12 -19.06 14.35 -6.88
CA LEU A 12 -17.99 13.57 -6.26
C LEU A 12 -16.63 14.02 -6.80
N CYS A 13 -16.49 14.16 -8.12
CA CYS A 13 -15.25 14.60 -8.74
C CYS A 13 -14.86 16.02 -8.27
N ALA A 14 -15.81 16.94 -8.23
CA ALA A 14 -15.59 18.29 -7.74
C ALA A 14 -15.16 18.30 -6.26
N GLY A 15 -15.83 17.51 -5.42
CA GLY A 15 -15.49 17.36 -4.00
C GLY A 15 -14.08 16.81 -3.77
N LEU A 16 -13.69 15.77 -4.53
CA LEU A 16 -12.34 15.20 -4.45
C LEU A 16 -11.26 16.23 -4.82
N LEU A 17 -11.47 17.01 -5.88
CA LEU A 17 -10.53 18.04 -6.31
C LEU A 17 -10.49 19.23 -5.36
N ALA A 18 -11.63 19.61 -4.78
CA ALA A 18 -11.68 20.66 -3.77
C ALA A 18 -10.90 20.26 -2.50
N LEU A 19 -11.11 19.04 -2.00
CA LEU A 19 -10.35 18.50 -0.86
C LEU A 19 -8.86 18.39 -1.17
N LYS A 20 -8.50 17.96 -2.38
CA LYS A 20 -7.10 17.97 -2.83
C LYS A 20 -6.50 19.37 -2.74
N ALA A 21 -7.18 20.37 -3.29
CA ALA A 21 -6.70 21.75 -3.28
C ALA A 21 -6.58 22.31 -1.86
N GLU A 22 -7.51 21.99 -0.97
CA GLU A 22 -7.45 22.36 0.46
C GLU A 22 -6.23 21.74 1.15
N ILE A 23 -6.00 20.44 0.94
CA ILE A 23 -4.85 19.73 1.50
C ILE A 23 -3.53 20.30 0.98
N GLU A 24 -3.42 20.53 -0.33
CA GLU A 24 -2.19 21.03 -0.96
C GLU A 24 -1.89 22.50 -0.63
N ALA A 25 -2.91 23.29 -0.28
CA ALA A 25 -2.74 24.66 0.19
C ALA A 25 -2.21 24.73 1.64
N ASP A 26 -2.30 23.63 2.40
CA ASP A 26 -1.80 23.54 3.77
C ASP A 26 -0.50 22.71 3.82
N GLU A 27 0.64 23.41 3.85
CA GLU A 27 1.97 22.79 3.92
C GLU A 27 2.17 21.95 5.19
N GLU A 28 1.59 22.37 6.33
CA GLU A 28 1.69 21.64 7.59
C GLU A 28 0.91 20.33 7.51
N LEU A 29 -0.33 20.38 7.02
CA LEU A 29 -1.16 19.19 6.81
C LEU A 29 -0.51 18.24 5.80
N THR A 30 0.00 18.76 4.68
CA THR A 30 0.70 17.97 3.67
C THR A 30 1.90 17.24 4.29
N SER A 31 2.73 17.95 5.07
CA SER A 31 3.87 17.36 5.77
C SER A 31 3.45 16.26 6.76
N ARG A 32 2.37 16.51 7.52
CA ARG A 32 1.80 15.53 8.47
C ARG A 32 1.28 14.28 7.76
N ILE A 33 0.59 14.43 6.64
CA ILE A 33 0.11 13.30 5.82
C ILE A 33 1.33 12.49 5.36
N ARG A 34 2.32 13.12 4.72
CA ARG A 34 3.53 12.42 4.26
C ARG A 34 4.26 11.68 5.39
N ALA A 35 4.43 12.33 6.54
CA ALA A 35 5.08 11.70 7.70
C ALA A 35 4.27 10.50 8.23
N LYS A 36 2.93 10.59 8.26
CA LYS A 36 2.06 9.51 8.73
C LYS A 36 2.15 8.25 7.87
N TYR A 37 2.31 8.40 6.56
CA TYR A 37 2.39 7.28 5.61
C TYR A 37 3.82 6.80 5.34
N ALA A 38 4.84 7.46 5.90
CA ALA A 38 6.23 6.97 5.93
C ALA A 38 6.49 5.91 7.02
N ILE A 39 5.52 5.70 7.93
CA ILE A 39 5.59 4.69 9.00
C ILE A 39 4.50 3.64 8.81
N LYS A 40 4.60 2.52 9.54
CA LYS A 40 3.54 1.50 9.55
C LYS A 40 2.21 2.15 9.98
N ASN A 41 1.22 2.07 9.10
CA ASN A 41 -0.12 2.59 9.34
C ASN A 41 -1.14 1.45 9.23
N THR A 42 -2.14 1.49 10.09
CA THR A 42 -3.25 0.53 10.14
C THR A 42 -4.61 1.23 10.01
N ASN A 43 -4.64 2.45 9.45
CA ASN A 43 -5.89 3.13 9.13
C ASN A 43 -6.35 2.76 7.72
N GLY A 44 -7.67 2.68 7.54
CA GLY A 44 -8.28 2.45 6.23
C GLY A 44 -8.44 3.71 5.36
N TYR A 45 -8.23 4.90 5.95
CA TYR A 45 -8.44 6.17 5.28
C TYR A 45 -7.12 6.76 4.75
N ARG A 46 -6.67 6.24 3.59
CA ARG A 46 -5.45 6.64 2.87
C ARG A 46 -5.48 8.08 2.36
N LEU A 47 -5.35 9.06 3.26
CA LEU A 47 -5.34 10.49 2.91
C LEU A 47 -4.18 10.88 1.98
N ASP A 48 -3.09 10.12 1.95
CA ASP A 48 -2.00 10.27 0.98
C ASP A 48 -2.46 10.07 -0.47
N ALA A 49 -3.60 9.42 -0.71
CA ALA A 49 -4.21 9.33 -2.04
C ALA A 49 -4.49 10.69 -2.69
N PHE A 50 -4.77 11.73 -1.89
CA PHE A 50 -4.93 13.11 -2.39
C PHE A 50 -3.61 13.74 -2.83
N LEU A 51 -2.48 13.29 -2.29
CA LEU A 51 -1.14 13.77 -2.66
C LEU A 51 -0.54 12.97 -3.83
N ASP A 52 -0.90 11.70 -3.96
CA ASP A 52 -0.39 10.80 -5.00
C ASP A 52 -1.20 10.87 -6.30
N GLY A 53 -2.50 11.16 -6.21
CA GLY A 53 -3.40 11.27 -7.36
C GLY A 53 -3.44 12.68 -7.95
N ALA A 54 -3.41 12.76 -9.28
CA ALA A 54 -3.63 14.00 -10.02
C ALA A 54 -5.08 14.13 -10.53
N THR A 55 -5.76 13.01 -10.77
CA THR A 55 -7.14 12.98 -11.28
C THR A 55 -8.13 12.41 -10.26
N PRO A 56 -9.44 12.73 -10.35
CA PRO A 56 -10.46 12.16 -9.48
C PRO A 56 -10.44 10.64 -9.42
N VAL A 57 -10.24 9.95 -10.55
CA VAL A 57 -10.16 8.49 -10.59
C VAL A 57 -8.94 7.97 -9.82
N GLN A 58 -7.79 8.62 -9.95
CA GLN A 58 -6.57 8.22 -9.23
C GLN A 58 -6.73 8.41 -7.72
N ILE A 59 -7.28 9.54 -7.30
CA ILE A 59 -7.55 9.85 -5.89
C ILE A 59 -8.56 8.84 -5.32
N LEU A 60 -9.71 8.67 -5.99
CA LEU A 60 -10.76 7.75 -5.54
C LEU A 60 -10.23 6.32 -5.44
N ARG A 61 -9.46 5.85 -6.43
CA ARG A 61 -8.82 4.52 -6.37
C ARG A 61 -7.94 4.38 -5.14
N GLY A 62 -7.10 5.37 -4.84
CA GLY A 62 -6.24 5.34 -3.65
C GLY A 62 -7.04 5.32 -2.35
N LEU A 63 -8.12 6.11 -2.25
CA LEU A 63 -9.00 6.15 -1.08
C LEU A 63 -9.75 4.84 -0.85
N MET A 64 -10.14 4.14 -1.92
CA MET A 64 -10.87 2.87 -1.82
C MET A 64 -9.98 1.75 -1.24
N VAL A 65 -8.68 1.77 -1.50
CA VAL A 65 -7.73 0.76 -1.01
C VAL A 65 -7.59 0.85 0.51
N GLY A 66 -7.98 -0.22 1.21
CA GLY A 66 -7.93 -0.27 2.67
C GLY A 66 -9.12 0.38 3.38
N SER A 67 -10.08 0.96 2.64
CA SER A 67 -11.27 1.63 3.23
C SER A 67 -12.20 0.71 4.03
N GLU A 68 -12.00 -0.61 3.98
CA GLU A 68 -12.83 -1.61 4.67
C GLU A 68 -14.34 -1.46 4.39
N GLY A 69 -14.68 -1.01 3.18
CA GLY A 69 -16.07 -0.87 2.73
C GLY A 69 -16.76 0.43 3.16
N THR A 70 -16.06 1.34 3.85
CA THR A 70 -16.65 2.58 4.35
C THR A 70 -16.89 3.64 3.27
N PHE A 71 -16.16 3.58 2.15
CA PHE A 71 -16.37 4.46 1.00
C PHE A 71 -17.16 3.83 -0.15
N GLY A 72 -17.44 2.53 -0.06
CA GLY A 72 -18.23 1.83 -1.07
C GLY A 72 -17.82 0.37 -1.23
N PHE A 73 -18.46 -0.28 -2.20
CA PHE A 73 -18.22 -1.67 -2.55
C PHE A 73 -17.48 -1.75 -3.88
N ILE A 74 -16.41 -2.55 -3.92
CA ILE A 74 -15.68 -2.85 -5.15
C ILE A 74 -16.28 -4.14 -5.73
N SER A 75 -17.04 -4.01 -6.82
CA SER A 75 -17.69 -5.15 -7.47
C SER A 75 -16.77 -5.94 -8.40
N GLU A 76 -15.77 -5.28 -8.97
CA GLU A 76 -14.85 -5.86 -9.97
C GLU A 76 -13.46 -5.23 -9.84
N THR A 77 -12.44 -6.03 -10.12
CA THR A 77 -11.04 -5.59 -10.17
C THR A 77 -10.31 -6.30 -11.31
N VAL A 78 -9.39 -5.60 -11.95
CA VAL A 78 -8.46 -6.16 -12.93
C VAL A 78 -7.05 -5.93 -12.40
N PHE A 79 -6.26 -6.99 -12.37
CA PHE A 79 -4.87 -6.96 -11.90
C PHE A 79 -3.93 -7.29 -13.05
N ASP A 80 -2.80 -6.58 -13.10
CA ASP A 80 -1.67 -7.01 -13.90
C ASP A 80 -1.08 -8.28 -13.28
N THR A 81 -1.00 -9.34 -14.08
CA THR A 81 -0.44 -10.61 -13.63
C THR A 81 1.07 -10.65 -13.84
N LEU A 82 1.77 -11.39 -12.99
CA LEU A 82 3.20 -11.65 -13.12
C LEU A 82 3.44 -13.01 -13.78
N PRO A 83 4.57 -13.19 -14.48
CA PRO A 83 4.97 -14.50 -14.99
C PRO A 83 5.04 -15.55 -13.87
N LEU A 84 4.62 -16.77 -14.18
CA LEU A 84 4.75 -17.90 -13.25
C LEU A 84 6.13 -18.55 -13.38
N ASP A 85 6.91 -18.51 -12.31
CA ASP A 85 8.19 -19.22 -12.25
C ASP A 85 7.99 -20.73 -12.23
N ARG A 86 8.52 -21.42 -13.25
CA ARG A 86 8.37 -22.89 -13.40
C ARG A 86 9.13 -23.69 -12.34
N ARG A 87 10.11 -23.08 -11.69
CA ARG A 87 10.98 -23.68 -10.68
C ARG A 87 11.14 -22.68 -9.54
N VAL A 88 10.68 -23.06 -8.36
CA VAL A 88 10.82 -22.28 -7.13
C VAL A 88 11.61 -23.13 -6.13
N THR A 89 12.50 -22.49 -5.38
CA THR A 89 13.25 -23.13 -4.29
C THR A 89 12.97 -22.36 -3.02
N SER A 90 12.79 -23.09 -1.92
CA SER A 90 12.62 -22.53 -0.58
C SER A 90 13.59 -23.20 0.37
N ALA A 91 14.06 -22.47 1.39
CA ALA A 91 14.95 -22.96 2.42
C ALA A 91 14.55 -22.39 3.78
N LEU A 92 14.59 -23.23 4.80
CA LEU A 92 14.47 -22.81 6.19
C LEU A 92 15.88 -22.76 6.80
N LEU A 93 16.30 -21.59 7.25
CA LEU A 93 17.64 -21.34 7.76
C LEU A 93 17.55 -20.91 9.22
N PHE A 94 18.31 -21.58 10.08
CA PHE A 94 18.36 -21.26 11.50
C PHE A 94 19.53 -20.34 11.81
N PHE A 95 19.26 -19.29 12.58
CA PHE A 95 20.24 -18.33 13.04
C PHE A 95 20.32 -18.35 14.57
N PRO A 96 21.48 -18.01 15.17
CA PRO A 96 21.65 -18.04 16.61
C PRO A 96 20.79 -16.98 17.34
N SER A 97 20.30 -15.96 16.64
CA SER A 97 19.41 -14.93 17.19
C SER A 97 18.53 -14.30 16.12
N LEU A 98 17.44 -13.65 16.55
CA LEU A 98 16.57 -12.87 15.67
C LEU A 98 17.33 -11.74 14.96
N THR A 99 18.23 -11.05 15.68
CA THR A 99 19.09 -10.01 15.11
C THR A 99 20.00 -10.57 14.01
N ALA A 100 20.56 -11.77 14.19
CA ALA A 100 21.38 -12.41 13.17
C ALA A 100 20.56 -12.80 11.93
N ALA A 101 19.33 -13.30 12.12
CA ALA A 101 18.40 -13.57 11.01
C ALA A 101 18.04 -12.29 10.24
N ALA A 102 17.66 -11.22 10.95
CA ALA A 102 17.32 -9.93 10.36
C ALA A 102 18.49 -9.32 9.56
N ALA A 103 19.72 -9.43 10.08
CA ALA A 103 20.92 -8.95 9.40
C ALA A 103 21.24 -9.72 8.10
N ALA A 104 20.74 -10.95 7.94
CA ALA A 104 20.91 -11.74 6.73
C ALA A 104 19.89 -11.40 5.63
N VAL A 105 18.73 -10.81 5.98
CA VAL A 105 17.65 -10.50 5.02
C VAL A 105 18.13 -9.68 3.81
N PRO A 106 18.89 -8.57 3.98
CA PRO A 106 19.37 -7.80 2.83
C PRO A 106 20.24 -8.62 1.88
N ARG A 107 21.03 -9.57 2.41
CA ARG A 107 21.91 -10.43 1.60
C ARG A 107 21.12 -11.39 0.72
N PHE A 108 20.01 -11.92 1.22
CA PHE A 108 19.13 -12.78 0.42
C PHE A 108 18.38 -11.98 -0.64
N ASN A 109 17.92 -10.76 -0.30
CA ASN A 109 17.32 -9.85 -1.27
C ASN A 109 18.31 -9.51 -2.40
N GLU A 110 19.55 -9.16 -2.06
CA GLU A 110 20.65 -8.92 -3.03
C GLU A 110 20.95 -10.16 -3.89
N ALA A 111 20.83 -11.37 -3.32
CA ALA A 111 21.01 -12.62 -4.04
C ALA A 111 19.82 -13.01 -4.94
N GLY A 112 18.74 -12.22 -4.96
CA GLY A 112 17.56 -12.45 -5.81
C GLY A 112 16.47 -13.30 -5.16
N ALA A 113 16.45 -13.44 -3.84
CA ALA A 113 15.31 -14.04 -3.16
C ALA A 113 14.05 -13.23 -3.43
N ILE A 114 13.00 -13.89 -3.94
CA ILE A 114 11.70 -13.27 -4.23
C ILE A 114 10.93 -12.87 -2.97
N ALA A 115 11.21 -13.57 -1.86
CA ALA A 115 10.62 -13.33 -0.56
C ALA A 115 11.59 -13.83 0.53
N VAL A 116 11.67 -13.08 1.62
CA VAL A 116 12.45 -13.45 2.80
C VAL A 116 11.61 -13.13 4.03
N GLU A 117 11.26 -14.16 4.80
CA GLU A 117 10.50 -14.02 6.04
C GLU A 117 11.37 -14.35 7.24
N VAL A 118 11.16 -13.64 8.34
CA VAL A 118 11.87 -13.85 9.61
C VAL A 118 10.86 -14.29 10.66
N MET A 119 11.17 -15.40 11.33
CA MET A 119 10.39 -15.94 12.44
C MET A 119 11.22 -15.90 13.72
N ASP A 120 10.61 -15.52 14.84
CA ASP A 120 11.28 -15.60 16.14
C ASP A 120 11.21 -17.02 16.72
N GLY A 121 11.97 -17.25 17.80
CA GLY A 121 12.00 -18.57 18.45
C GLY A 121 10.66 -18.97 19.10
N ASN A 122 9.79 -18.01 19.46
CA ASN A 122 8.47 -18.32 20.00
C ASN A 122 7.54 -18.82 18.89
N THR A 123 7.55 -18.18 17.72
CA THR A 123 6.80 -18.61 16.53
C THR A 123 7.21 -20.03 16.12
N LEU A 124 8.52 -20.32 16.09
CA LEU A 124 9.04 -21.65 15.73
C LEU A 124 8.62 -22.74 16.73
N ARG A 125 8.49 -22.43 18.02
CA ARG A 125 8.08 -23.38 19.07
C ARG A 125 6.57 -23.61 19.15
N ALA A 126 5.78 -22.65 18.67
CA ALA A 126 4.32 -22.72 18.69
C ALA A 126 3.73 -23.47 17.47
N SER A 127 4.59 -23.88 16.52
CA SER A 127 4.22 -24.65 15.33
C SER A 127 4.33 -26.16 15.56
#